data_AF-A0A317I2A6-F1
#
_entry.id   AF-A0A317I2A6-F1
#
_cell.length_a   1.000
_cell.length_b   1.000
_cell.length_c   1.000
_cell.angle_alpha   90.00
_cell.angle_beta   90.00
_cell.angle_gamma   90.00
#
_symmetry.space_group_name_H-M   'P 1'
#
loop_
_entity.id
_entity.type
_entity.pdbx_description
1 polymer ?
#
loop_
_entity_poly.entity_id
_entity_poly.type
_entity_poly.pdbx_seq_one_letter_code
_entity_poly.pdbx_strand_id
1 'polypeptide(L)' 'MSLDLSDAERNLLLEILDERHTSMLHELHHTDTYEYKQILREKIDLLEKLRQKLRAAPVN' A
#
# COMPACT_ATOMS: atom_id res chain seq x y z
N MET A 1 4.92 13.64 14.70
CA MET A 1 3.49 13.84 14.41
C MET A 1 2.82 12.48 14.47
N SER A 2 1.80 12.32 15.31
CA SER A 2 0.91 11.16 15.29
C SER A 2 -0.18 11.41 14.26
N LEU A 3 -0.58 10.38 13.51
CA LEU A 3 -1.76 10.43 12.66
C LEU A 3 -2.86 9.68 13.43
N ASP A 4 -3.74 10.42 14.09
CA ASP A 4 -4.91 9.86 14.75
C ASP A 4 -6.00 9.64 13.70
N LEU A 5 -6.43 8.39 13.55
CA LEU A 5 -7.43 7.98 12.57
C LEU A 5 -8.64 7.42 13.29
N SER A 6 -9.83 7.80 12.83
CA SER A 6 -11.06 7.06 13.11
C SER A 6 -11.07 5.73 12.37
N ASP A 7 -11.94 4.82 12.80
CA ASP A 7 -12.17 3.55 12.11
C ASP A 7 -12.55 3.73 10.63
N ALA A 8 -13.37 4.74 10.33
CA ALA A 8 -13.80 5.03 8.96
C ALA A 8 -12.62 5.47 8.07
N GLU A 9 -11.77 6.37 8.57
CA GLU A 9 -10.59 6.84 7.84
C GLU A 9 -9.57 5.72 7.64
N ARG A 10 -9.36 4.88 8.68
CA ARG A 10 -8.48 3.71 8.59
C ARG A 10 -8.98 2.72 7.53
N ASN A 11 -10.28 2.44 7.52
CA ASN A 11 -10.86 1.51 6.55
C ASN A 11 -10.76 2.05 5.12
N LEU A 12 -11.08 3.33 4.91
CA LEU A 12 -10.93 3.97 3.60
C LEU A 12 -9.48 3.95 3.10
N LEU A 13 -8.53 4.25 3.98
CA LEU A 13 -7.11 4.19 3.63
C LEU A 13 -6.66 2.76 3.30
N LEU A 14 -7.13 1.75 4.04
CA LEU A 14 -6.84 0.35 3.73
C LEU A 14 -7.40 -0.04 2.36
N GLU A 15 -8.63 0.37 2.02
CA GLU A 15 -9.23 0.11 0.72
C GLU A 15 -8.40 0.71 -0.42
N ILE A 16 -8.03 1.99 -0.32
CA ILE A 16 -7.18 2.67 -1.31
C ILE A 16 -5.81 1.97 -1.47
N LEU A 17 -5.20 1.56 -0.36
CA LEU A 17 -3.91 0.86 -0.38
C LEU A 17 -4.03 -0.54 -1.00
N ASP A 18 -5.13 -1.26 -0.76
CA ASP A 18 -5.40 -2.59 -1.29
C ASP A 18 -5.64 -2.54 -2.82
N GLU A 19 -6.43 -1.57 -3.28
CA GLU A 19 -6.65 -1.32 -4.71
C GLU A 19 -5.34 -0.99 -5.43
N ARG A 20 -4.53 -0.09 -4.85
CA ARG A 20 -3.25 0.29 -5.46
C ARG A 20 -2.27 -0.87 -5.47
N HIS A 21 -2.19 -1.66 -4.40
CA HIS A 21 -1.33 -2.85 -4.33
C HIS A 21 -1.69 -3.85 -5.43
N THR A 22 -2.99 -4.13 -5.61
CA THR A 22 -3.50 -5.04 -6.66
C THR A 22 -3.16 -4.51 -8.06
N SER A 23 -3.41 -3.22 -8.31
CA SER A 23 -3.06 -2.57 -9.59
C SER A 23 -1.56 -2.66 -9.89
N MET A 24 -0.69 -2.44 -8.90
CA MET A 24 0.76 -2.49 -9.07
C MET A 24 1.30 -3.90 -9.29
N LEU A 25 0.67 -4.93 -8.70
CA LEU A 25 1.02 -6.32 -8.98
C LEU A 25 0.71 -6.70 -10.43
N HIS A 26 -0.44 -6.25 -10.95
CA HIS A 26 -0.76 -6.42 -12.38
C HIS A 26 0.27 -5.69 -13.26
N GLU A 27 0.60 -4.44 -12.92
CA GLU A 27 1.60 -3.64 -13.65
C GLU A 27 2.99 -4.32 -13.65
N LEU A 28 3.41 -4.87 -12.51
CA LEU A 28 4.68 -5.60 -12.37
C LEU A 28 4.72 -6.85 -13.25
N HIS A 29 3.60 -7.56 -13.34
CA HIS A 29 3.46 -8.74 -14.19
C HIS A 29 3.57 -8.40 -15.69
N HIS A 30 3.06 -7.24 -16.10
CA HIS A 30 3.04 -6.80 -17.49
C HIS A 30 4.23 -5.91 -17.91
N THR A 31 5.15 -5.58 -17.00
CA THR A 31 6.33 -4.76 -17.28
C THR A 31 7.51 -5.60 -17.74
N ASP A 32 8.13 -5.31 -18.89
CA ASP A 32 9.33 -6.03 -19.33
C ASP A 32 10.65 -5.35 -18.95
N THR A 33 10.63 -4.05 -18.67
CA THR A 33 11.83 -3.28 -18.30
C THR A 33 12.27 -3.57 -16.86
N TYR A 34 13.49 -4.09 -16.71
CA TYR A 34 14.05 -4.49 -15.41
C TYR A 34 14.05 -3.35 -14.38
N GLU A 35 14.52 -2.16 -14.75
CA GLU A 35 14.60 -1.01 -13.85
C GLU A 35 13.22 -0.62 -13.31
N TYR A 36 12.20 -0.61 -14.19
CA TYR A 36 10.84 -0.30 -13.77
C TYR A 36 10.25 -1.41 -12.87
N LYS A 37 10.55 -2.69 -13.14
CA LYS A 37 10.18 -3.80 -12.25
C LYS A 37 10.76 -3.63 -10.84
N GLN A 38 11.99 -3.12 -10.70
CA GLN A 38 12.59 -2.86 -9.39
C GLN A 38 11.82 -1.75 -8.66
N ILE A 39 11.53 -0.64 -9.33
CA ILE A 39 10.74 0.46 -8.76
C ILE A 39 9.35 -0.01 -8.31
N LEU A 40 8.70 -0.86 -9.11
CA LEU A 40 7.38 -1.42 -8.77
C LEU A 40 7.47 -2.31 -7.53
N ARG A 41 8.48 -3.18 -7.42
CA ARG A 41 8.71 -4.03 -6.24
C ARG A 41 8.94 -3.21 -4.98
N GLU A 42 9.81 -2.20 -5.04
CA GLU A 42 10.07 -1.32 -3.89
C GLU A 42 8.79 -0.62 -3.40
N LYS A 43 7.97 -0.14 -4.34
CA LYS A 43 6.69 0.51 -4.02
C LYS A 43 5.67 -0.48 -3.45
N ILE A 44 5.61 -1.71 -3.97
CA ILE A 44 4.75 -2.78 -3.44
C ILE A 44 5.14 -3.09 -1.99
N ASP A 45 6.43 -3.25 -1.71
CA ASP A 45 6.94 -3.50 -0.36
C ASP A 45 6.59 -2.35 0.61
N LEU A 46 6.68 -1.10 0.14
CA LEU A 46 6.28 0.07 0.93
C LEU A 46 4.77 0.07 1.22
N LEU A 47 3.93 -0.27 0.24
CA LEU A 47 2.48 -0.39 0.44
C LEU A 47 2.15 -1.49 1.46
N GLU A 48 2.80 -2.65 1.39
CA GLU A 48 2.58 -3.72 2.37
C GLU A 48 2.96 -3.30 3.79
N LYS A 49 4.11 -2.63 3.95
CA LYS A 49 4.53 -2.08 5.24
C LYS A 49 3.56 -1.03 5.76
N LEU A 50 3.02 -0.18 4.90
CA LEU A 50 2.01 0.82 5.28
C LEU A 50 0.70 0.17 5.71
N ARG A 51 0.22 -0.84 4.98
CA ARG A 51 -0.97 -1.62 5.36
C ARG A 51 -0.80 -2.29 6.72
N GLN A 52 0.36 -2.90 6.98
CA GLN A 52 0.66 -3.52 8.28
C GLN A 52 0.66 -2.50 9.41
N LYS A 53 1.31 -1.35 9.22
CA LYS A 53 1.32 -0.25 10.19
C LYS A 53 -0.09 0.26 10.47
N LEU A 54 -0.89 0.45 9.43
CA LEU A 54 -2.25 0.95 9.53
C LEU A 54 -3.18 -0.06 10.21
N ARG A 55 -2.99 -1.36 9.96
CA ARG A 55 -3.73 -2.44 10.65
C ARG A 55 -3.38 -2.52 12.13
N ALA A 56 -2.13 -2.26 12.50
CA ALA A 56 -1.67 -2.27 13.88
C ALA A 56 -1.89 -0.94 14.63
N ALA A 57 -2.23 0.14 13.91
CA ALA A 57 -2.44 1.45 14.51
C ALA A 57 -3.68 1.43 15.43
N PRO A 58 -3.59 2.02 16.62
CA PRO A 58 -4.75 2.27 17.45
C PRO A 58 -5.69 3.23 16.72
N VAL A 59 -6.98 2.93 16.79
CA VAL A 59 -8.07 3.70 16.21
C VAL A 59 -8.79 4.43 17.35
N ASN A 60 -9.10 5.70 17.13
CA ASN A 60 -9.76 6.57 18.10
C ASN A 60 -11.26 6.73 17.82
#